data_AF-A0A3M6VHF4-F1
#
_entry.id   AF-A0A3M6VHF4-F1
#
_cell.length_a   1.000
_cell.length_b   1.000
_cell.length_c   1.000
_cell.angle_alpha   90.00
_cell.angle_beta   90.00
_cell.angle_gamma   90.00
#
_symmetry.space_group_name_H-M   'P 1'
#
loop_
_entity.id
_entity.type
_entity.pdbx_description
1 polymer ?
#
loop_
_entity_poly.entity_id
_entity_poly.type
_entity_poly.pdbx_seq_one_letter_code
_entity_poly.pdbx_strand_id
1 'polypeptide(L)'
;MDEMLDEKLDEKLALLYHKTAKSYSNSTLGHREIARLEKDELFFDFAPIQSDAITNEADFVAFVTPFFSSILESCGLVFVNSGRYPWLPQSPNLKKNKYLKPSGFATHRGMYHAKPEPEGQVHRPGEFFRFGVAEEELFDCLILFESKLRISDAAFGQVVQYLQNLCPEDSAYAILFDRQSFWLIKSYKTVVCSVQKAKWITKGSKSLFQNFISKNTSPWVAYLTNACIALSVDVVEGDAFLGRGSYGRVFKVIGQDENIFALKILTDFQLFRRERKALIEAEHTGLTIRLVSREYIETIEGWALLMYPVGKPLPRPETREEVRSLFQLLWQLHAKNLVHGDPRVPNVILTEEKALWIDLAELCEACPNLKRRDAEMLTRSIRRLPFRYSLSLALVHSLDSYYQCATQENLDHLAEVVWESVLSAAANLQLLNVRKRPSKKRNHVEPNDVMYVSERLESSAEDTKETEETPIWYNGACSGSAVRHLYAVKKVKLDPDDRTMKKKIYVK
;
A
#
# COMPACT_ATOMS: atom_id res chain seq x y z
N MET A 1 10.77 3.19 24.51
CA MET A 1 9.62 3.00 25.44
C MET A 1 8.42 2.46 24.68
N ASP A 2 8.18 2.92 23.44
CA ASP A 2 7.18 2.35 22.51
C ASP A 2 7.49 0.91 22.06
N GLU A 3 8.73 0.56 21.69
CA GLU A 3 9.07 -0.84 21.31
C GLU A 3 8.77 -1.89 22.39
N MET A 4 8.90 -1.51 23.67
CA MET A 4 8.63 -2.39 24.81
C MET A 4 7.12 -2.53 25.12
N LEU A 5 6.32 -1.57 24.65
CA LEU A 5 4.86 -1.62 24.68
C LEU A 5 4.34 -2.47 23.51
N ASP A 6 4.97 -2.37 22.35
CA ASP A 6 4.64 -3.17 21.16
C ASP A 6 4.95 -4.66 21.35
N GLU A 7 6.08 -5.05 21.96
CA GLU A 7 6.36 -6.46 22.28
C GLU A 7 5.34 -7.05 23.27
N LYS A 8 4.99 -6.31 24.33
CA LYS A 8 3.99 -6.74 25.31
C LYS A 8 2.57 -6.78 24.73
N LEU A 9 2.27 -5.91 23.76
CA LEU A 9 1.00 -5.89 23.04
C LEU A 9 0.94 -7.05 22.04
N ASP A 10 2.03 -7.34 21.33
CA ASP A 10 2.16 -8.47 20.41
C ASP A 10 2.04 -9.83 21.13
N GLU A 11 2.64 -10.00 22.31
CA GLU A 11 2.46 -11.20 23.14
C GLU A 11 1.00 -11.38 23.60
N LYS A 12 0.32 -10.30 23.99
CA LYS A 12 -1.10 -10.34 24.36
C LYS A 12 -2.02 -10.58 23.15
N LEU A 13 -1.66 -10.08 21.97
CA LEU A 13 -2.42 -10.21 20.73
C LEU A 13 -2.24 -11.58 20.06
N ALA A 14 -1.10 -12.26 20.26
CA ALA A 14 -0.88 -13.64 19.80
C ALA A 14 -1.93 -14.63 20.36
N LEU A 15 -2.50 -14.32 21.53
CA LEU A 15 -3.60 -15.07 22.14
C LEU A 15 -5.00 -14.70 21.57
N LEU A 16 -5.11 -13.60 20.84
CA LEU A 16 -6.37 -13.02 20.33
C LEU A 16 -6.59 -13.26 18.83
N TYR A 17 -5.57 -13.71 18.10
CA TYR A 17 -5.63 -14.03 16.66
C TYR A 17 -6.50 -15.27 16.36
N HIS A 18 -7.80 -15.13 16.55
CA HIS A 18 -8.80 -16.04 15.99
C HIS A 18 -9.63 -15.29 14.96
N LYS A 19 -9.13 -15.24 13.71
CA LYS A 19 -9.99 -15.12 12.52
C LYS A 19 -10.94 -16.31 12.51
N THR A 20 -12.05 -16.21 13.23
CA THR A 20 -13.16 -17.15 13.05
C THR A 20 -13.87 -16.76 11.76
N ALA A 21 -13.90 -17.67 10.80
CA ALA A 21 -14.41 -17.50 9.44
C ALA A 21 -15.94 -17.23 9.34
N LYS A 22 -16.59 -16.77 10.42
CA LYS A 22 -18.00 -16.39 10.44
C LYS A 22 -18.12 -14.87 10.30
N SER A 23 -18.75 -14.43 9.22
CA SER A 23 -19.17 -13.03 9.05
C SER A 23 -20.20 -12.70 10.14
N TYR A 24 -19.79 -11.96 11.16
CA TYR A 24 -20.70 -11.43 12.18
C TYR A 24 -21.40 -10.18 11.65
N SER A 25 -22.62 -9.92 12.12
CA SER A 25 -23.29 -8.63 11.91
C SER A 25 -22.60 -7.52 12.70
N ASN A 26 -22.72 -6.25 12.27
CA ASN A 26 -22.14 -5.11 12.99
C ASN A 26 -22.63 -5.04 14.44
N SER A 27 -23.92 -5.31 14.70
CA SER A 27 -24.45 -5.34 16.08
C SER A 27 -23.77 -6.41 16.93
N THR A 28 -23.57 -7.62 16.38
CA THR A 28 -22.90 -8.70 17.10
C THR A 28 -21.44 -8.39 17.35
N LEU A 29 -20.75 -7.79 16.38
CA LEU A 29 -19.35 -7.38 16.50
C LEU A 29 -19.19 -6.30 17.58
N GLY A 30 -20.05 -5.27 17.56
CA GLY A 30 -20.03 -4.19 18.55
C GLY A 30 -20.29 -4.68 19.96
N HIS A 31 -21.33 -5.51 20.16
CA HIS A 31 -21.66 -6.05 21.49
C HIS A 31 -20.52 -6.89 22.08
N ARG A 32 -19.90 -7.75 21.26
CA ARG A 32 -18.75 -8.57 21.70
C ARG A 32 -17.55 -7.71 22.07
N GLU A 33 -17.28 -6.67 21.29
CA GLU A 33 -16.14 -5.79 21.53
C GLU A 33 -16.35 -4.92 22.78
N ILE A 34 -17.58 -4.46 23.02
CA ILE A 34 -17.95 -3.78 24.26
C ILE A 34 -17.75 -4.71 25.46
N ALA A 35 -18.28 -5.94 25.43
CA ALA A 35 -18.12 -6.88 26.54
C ALA A 35 -16.64 -7.20 26.84
N ARG A 36 -15.79 -7.24 25.81
CA ARG A 36 -14.34 -7.42 25.97
C ARG A 36 -13.68 -6.20 26.63
N LEU A 37 -13.97 -5.00 26.13
CA LEU A 37 -13.41 -3.75 26.67
C LEU A 37 -13.86 -3.49 28.11
N GLU A 38 -15.09 -3.87 28.49
CA GLU A 38 -15.59 -3.82 29.87
C GLU A 38 -14.80 -4.74 30.80
N LYS A 39 -14.56 -5.99 30.37
CA LYS A 39 -13.77 -6.96 31.14
C LYS A 39 -12.34 -6.48 31.41
N ASP A 40 -11.77 -5.75 30.46
CA ASP A 40 -10.38 -5.28 30.50
C ASP A 40 -10.24 -3.86 31.11
N GLU A 41 -11.32 -3.27 31.67
CA GLU A 41 -11.38 -1.91 32.24
C GLU A 41 -10.98 -0.77 31.27
N LEU A 42 -11.30 -0.93 29.98
CA LEU A 42 -10.88 -0.01 28.91
C LEU A 42 -11.95 1.04 28.55
N PHE A 43 -12.90 1.33 29.43
CA PHE A 43 -13.96 2.34 29.24
C PHE A 43 -13.90 3.49 30.27
N PHE A 44 -14.18 4.71 29.80
CA PHE A 44 -14.35 5.91 30.62
C PHE A 44 -15.59 6.68 30.13
N ASP A 45 -16.51 7.05 31.02
CA ASP A 45 -17.82 7.66 30.70
C ASP A 45 -18.00 9.07 31.30
N PHE A 46 -18.73 9.96 30.61
CA PHE A 46 -19.09 11.34 31.03
C PHE A 46 -20.53 11.73 30.56
N ALA A 47 -21.17 12.87 30.97
CA ALA A 47 -22.63 13.27 30.85
C ALA A 47 -23.14 14.26 29.70
N PRO A 48 -24.42 14.27 29.21
CA PRO A 48 -24.88 14.67 27.81
C PRO A 48 -25.44 16.10 27.53
N ILE A 49 -25.51 16.56 26.23
CA ILE A 49 -26.33 17.71 25.70
C ILE A 49 -26.88 17.53 24.24
N GLN A 50 -27.95 18.29 23.97
CA GLN A 50 -28.84 18.55 22.81
C GLN A 50 -28.23 19.01 21.46
N SER A 51 -28.60 18.31 20.39
CA SER A 51 -28.71 18.86 19.01
C SER A 51 -30.00 18.34 18.34
N ASP A 52 -31.08 18.26 19.13
CA ASP A 52 -32.22 17.37 18.86
C ASP A 52 -33.02 17.72 17.60
N ALA A 53 -32.89 18.95 17.09
CA ALA A 53 -33.58 19.43 15.89
C ALA A 53 -33.03 18.85 14.57
N ILE A 54 -31.80 18.32 14.56
CA ILE A 54 -31.22 17.71 13.36
C ILE A 54 -31.66 16.24 13.29
N THR A 55 -32.35 15.88 12.21
CA THR A 55 -33.03 14.58 12.03
C THR A 55 -32.38 13.68 10.99
N ASN A 56 -31.33 14.12 10.30
CA ASN A 56 -30.57 13.30 9.36
C ASN A 56 -29.05 13.49 9.53
N GLU A 57 -28.29 12.43 9.25
CA GLU A 57 -26.83 12.40 9.46
C GLU A 57 -26.08 13.37 8.56
N ALA A 58 -26.58 13.65 7.35
CA ALA A 58 -25.92 14.53 6.40
C ALA A 58 -25.94 16.00 6.86
N ASP A 59 -27.09 16.47 7.34
CA ASP A 59 -27.23 17.79 7.96
C ASP A 59 -26.41 17.88 9.25
N PHE A 60 -26.34 16.79 10.03
CA PHE A 60 -25.52 16.76 11.23
C PHE A 60 -24.03 16.88 10.92
N VAL A 61 -23.54 16.12 9.92
CA VAL A 61 -22.16 16.24 9.44
C VAL A 61 -21.87 17.65 8.92
N ALA A 62 -22.78 18.24 8.15
CA ALA A 62 -22.62 19.60 7.66
C ALA A 62 -22.54 20.63 8.80
N PHE A 63 -23.37 20.45 9.83
CA PHE A 63 -23.37 21.29 11.03
C PHE A 63 -22.06 21.20 11.82
N VAL A 64 -21.46 20.01 11.99
CA VAL A 64 -20.23 19.83 12.78
C VAL A 64 -18.94 20.10 12.00
N THR A 65 -18.98 20.07 10.65
CA THR A 65 -17.79 20.21 9.79
C THR A 65 -16.96 21.47 10.08
N PRO A 66 -17.54 22.67 10.27
CA PRO A 66 -16.77 23.87 10.60
C PRO A 66 -16.00 23.74 11.91
N PHE A 67 -16.58 23.07 12.92
CA PHE A 67 -15.92 22.82 14.20
C PHE A 67 -14.72 21.87 14.05
N PHE A 68 -14.89 20.79 13.29
CA PHE A 68 -13.76 19.88 13.00
C PHE A 68 -12.67 20.58 12.20
N SER A 69 -13.03 21.37 11.20
CA SER A 69 -12.07 22.10 10.36
C SER A 69 -11.16 22.99 11.21
N SER A 70 -11.74 23.76 12.14
CA SER A 70 -10.97 24.63 13.05
C SER A 70 -10.02 23.85 13.97
N ILE A 71 -10.42 22.66 14.44
CA ILE A 71 -9.55 21.83 15.29
C ILE A 71 -8.41 21.21 14.46
N LEU A 72 -8.74 20.67 13.29
CA LEU A 72 -7.81 19.94 12.43
C LEU A 72 -6.74 20.84 11.82
N GLU A 73 -7.09 22.11 11.51
CA GLU A 73 -6.15 23.09 10.98
C GLU A 73 -4.91 23.26 11.87
N SER A 74 -5.10 23.27 13.19
CA SER A 74 -3.98 23.35 14.16
C SER A 74 -3.03 22.15 14.13
N CYS A 75 -3.44 21.05 13.51
CA CYS A 75 -2.64 19.83 13.32
C CYS A 75 -2.17 19.66 11.86
N GLY A 76 -2.37 20.65 10.99
CA GLY A 76 -2.06 20.53 9.55
C GLY A 76 -2.98 19.55 8.82
N LEU A 77 -4.16 19.28 9.37
CA LEU A 77 -5.14 18.34 8.84
C LEU A 77 -6.38 19.07 8.30
N VAL A 78 -7.09 18.40 7.42
CA VAL A 78 -8.39 18.81 6.89
C VAL A 78 -9.41 17.69 7.09
N PHE A 79 -10.68 18.06 7.26
CA PHE A 79 -11.77 17.09 7.26
C PHE A 79 -12.27 16.84 5.85
N VAL A 80 -12.29 15.59 5.41
CA VAL A 80 -12.79 15.17 4.10
C VAL A 80 -14.09 14.40 4.28
N ASN A 81 -15.17 14.93 3.71
CA ASN A 81 -16.48 14.29 3.70
C ASN A 81 -16.50 13.17 2.66
N SER A 82 -16.67 11.93 3.13
CA SER A 82 -16.75 10.74 2.27
C SER A 82 -18.07 10.00 2.39
N GLY A 83 -19.02 10.49 3.20
CA GLY A 83 -20.29 9.84 3.49
C GLY A 83 -21.22 9.65 2.28
N ARG A 84 -20.83 10.03 1.07
CA ARG A 84 -21.51 9.73 -0.21
C ARG A 84 -20.67 8.88 -1.17
N TYR A 85 -19.39 8.67 -0.88
CA TYR A 85 -18.42 7.99 -1.73
C TYR A 85 -17.87 6.75 -1.02
N PRO A 86 -18.23 5.53 -1.43
CA PRO A 86 -17.68 4.33 -0.82
C PRO A 86 -16.23 4.14 -1.29
N TRP A 87 -15.29 3.92 -0.37
CA TRP A 87 -13.85 3.89 -0.68
C TRP A 87 -13.04 2.86 0.10
N LEU A 88 -13.52 2.42 1.28
CA LEU A 88 -12.78 1.48 2.11
C LEU A 88 -13.10 0.02 1.73
N PRO A 89 -12.15 -0.82 1.32
CA PRO A 89 -12.45 -2.21 0.95
C PRO A 89 -13.08 -3.02 2.10
N GLN A 90 -14.04 -3.91 1.81
CA GLN A 90 -14.61 -4.82 2.83
C GLN A 90 -13.74 -6.03 3.18
N SER A 91 -12.72 -6.31 2.36
CA SER A 91 -11.76 -7.37 2.60
C SER A 91 -10.50 -7.10 1.78
N PRO A 92 -9.30 -7.33 2.34
CA PRO A 92 -8.05 -7.20 1.59
C PRO A 92 -7.95 -8.18 0.40
N ASN A 93 -8.72 -9.28 0.40
CA ASN A 93 -8.54 -10.40 -0.53
C ASN A 93 -9.68 -10.61 -1.55
N LEU A 94 -10.74 -9.79 -1.54
CA LEU A 94 -11.90 -9.99 -2.43
C LEU A 94 -11.84 -9.09 -3.67
N LYS A 95 -11.83 -9.74 -4.85
CA LYS A 95 -12.01 -9.06 -6.15
C LYS A 95 -13.41 -8.43 -6.24
N LYS A 96 -13.42 -7.10 -6.12
CA LYS A 96 -14.44 -6.13 -6.60
C LYS A 96 -15.86 -6.22 -6.00
N ASN A 97 -16.35 -5.03 -5.61
CA ASN A 97 -17.76 -4.57 -5.53
C ASN A 97 -18.42 -4.35 -4.16
N LYS A 98 -17.70 -4.42 -3.03
CA LYS A 98 -18.25 -3.89 -1.78
C LYS A 98 -17.24 -3.05 -1.05
N TYR A 99 -17.37 -1.74 -1.23
CA TYR A 99 -16.65 -0.75 -0.46
C TYR A 99 -17.55 -0.29 0.69
N LEU A 100 -16.96 -0.19 1.87
CA LEU A 100 -17.49 0.48 3.03
C LEU A 100 -17.45 2.00 2.81
N LYS A 101 -18.33 2.67 3.54
CA LYS A 101 -18.62 4.08 3.36
C LYS A 101 -18.56 4.83 4.69
N PRO A 102 -17.35 5.04 5.25
CA PRO A 102 -17.19 5.92 6.40
C PRO A 102 -17.74 7.32 6.11
N SER A 103 -18.24 7.99 7.15
CA SER A 103 -18.81 9.34 7.04
C SER A 103 -17.78 10.38 6.58
N GLY A 104 -16.55 10.26 7.06
CA GLY A 104 -15.43 11.10 6.65
C GLY A 104 -14.12 10.60 7.23
N PHE A 105 -13.07 11.38 7.01
CA PHE A 105 -11.75 11.15 7.58
C PHE A 105 -10.99 12.46 7.69
N ALA A 106 -10.01 12.52 8.60
CA ALA A 106 -9.06 13.61 8.70
C ALA A 106 -7.71 13.18 8.09
N THR A 107 -7.12 14.04 7.28
CA THR A 107 -5.81 13.82 6.64
C THR A 107 -5.17 15.15 6.21
N HIS A 108 -3.96 15.14 5.66
CA HIS A 108 -3.35 16.34 5.06
C HIS A 108 -4.06 16.70 3.74
N ARG A 109 -4.15 18.00 3.39
CA ARG A 109 -4.83 18.46 2.15
C ARG A 109 -4.28 17.87 0.84
N GLY A 110 -3.05 17.38 0.87
CA GLY A 110 -2.40 16.67 -0.25
C GLY A 110 -2.53 15.13 -0.24
N MET A 111 -3.33 14.55 0.66
CA MET A 111 -3.36 13.08 0.91
C MET A 111 -4.75 12.45 0.68
N TYR A 112 -5.58 13.09 -0.15
CA TYR A 112 -6.88 12.54 -0.56
C TYR A 112 -7.16 12.87 -2.02
N HIS A 113 -8.09 12.12 -2.61
CA HIS A 113 -8.62 12.41 -3.94
C HIS A 113 -9.94 13.15 -3.84
N ALA A 114 -9.99 14.34 -4.43
CA ALA A 114 -11.21 15.14 -4.45
C ALA A 114 -12.31 14.43 -5.24
N LYS A 115 -13.54 14.64 -4.78
CA LYS A 115 -14.77 14.28 -5.46
C LYS A 115 -15.64 15.52 -5.58
N PRO A 116 -16.52 15.58 -6.60
CA PRO A 116 -17.52 16.63 -6.67
C PRO A 116 -18.34 16.73 -5.38
N GLU A 117 -18.93 17.89 -5.12
CA GLU A 117 -19.94 17.99 -4.08
C GLU A 117 -21.13 17.07 -4.42
N PRO A 118 -21.62 16.24 -3.48
CA PRO A 118 -22.78 15.40 -3.72
C PRO A 118 -24.05 16.26 -3.89
N GLU A 119 -24.85 15.94 -4.92
CA GLU A 119 -26.18 16.52 -5.11
C GLU A 119 -27.06 16.33 -3.85
N GLY A 120 -27.72 17.39 -3.40
CA GLY A 120 -28.61 17.35 -2.24
C GLY A 120 -29.07 18.71 -1.75
N GLN A 121 -30.05 18.71 -0.83
CA GLN A 121 -30.62 19.92 -0.22
C GLN A 121 -29.87 20.38 1.05
N VAL A 122 -28.72 19.77 1.36
CA VAL A 122 -27.95 20.09 2.57
C VAL A 122 -27.25 21.44 2.35
N HIS A 123 -27.63 22.44 3.14
CA HIS A 123 -26.99 23.75 3.10
C HIS A 123 -25.58 23.67 3.70
N ARG A 124 -24.60 24.19 2.97
CA ARG A 124 -23.17 24.13 3.32
C ARG A 124 -22.53 25.49 3.10
N PRO A 125 -22.47 26.35 4.14
CA PRO A 125 -21.93 27.68 3.99
C PRO A 125 -20.39 27.67 4.03
N GLY A 126 -19.75 28.18 2.98
CA GLY A 126 -18.32 28.51 2.94
C GLY A 126 -17.39 27.46 2.30
N GLU A 127 -16.09 27.78 2.26
CA GLU A 127 -15.03 27.03 1.57
C GLU A 127 -14.46 25.85 2.39
N PHE A 128 -15.00 25.57 3.57
CA PHE A 128 -14.49 24.55 4.49
C PHE A 128 -14.82 23.11 4.05
N PHE A 129 -15.74 22.94 3.11
CA PHE A 129 -16.26 21.64 2.72
C PHE A 129 -15.38 20.98 1.67
N ARG A 130 -14.70 19.91 2.07
CA ARG A 130 -13.99 19.02 1.16
C ARG A 130 -14.76 17.73 1.01
N PHE A 131 -14.80 17.24 -0.22
CA PHE A 131 -15.40 15.95 -0.56
C PHE A 131 -14.35 15.09 -1.24
N GLY A 132 -14.30 13.82 -0.85
CA GLY A 132 -13.24 12.97 -1.36
C GLY A 132 -13.29 11.54 -0.89
N VAL A 133 -12.31 10.80 -1.37
CA VAL A 133 -12.01 9.42 -0.98
C VAL A 133 -10.54 9.33 -0.59
N ALA A 134 -10.24 8.41 0.33
CA ALA A 134 -8.85 8.15 0.68
C ALA A 134 -8.16 7.29 -0.38
N GLU A 135 -6.84 7.45 -0.48
CA GLU A 135 -5.97 6.60 -1.29
C GLU A 135 -5.48 5.42 -0.45
N GLU A 136 -5.51 4.20 -1.01
CA GLU A 136 -5.19 2.96 -0.29
C GLU A 136 -3.74 2.97 0.22
N GLU A 137 -2.82 3.53 -0.58
CA GLU A 137 -1.40 3.66 -0.22
C GLU A 137 -1.13 4.65 0.92
N LEU A 138 -2.15 5.42 1.33
CA LEU A 138 -2.11 6.46 2.36
C LEU A 138 -3.03 6.18 3.55
N PHE A 139 -3.55 4.95 3.71
CA PHE A 139 -4.43 4.60 4.83
C PHE A 139 -3.78 4.82 6.22
N ASP A 140 -2.46 4.77 6.31
CA ASP A 140 -1.68 5.09 7.52
C ASP A 140 -1.67 6.59 7.87
N CYS A 141 -2.25 7.45 7.04
CA CYS A 141 -2.30 8.91 7.21
C CYS A 141 -3.69 9.44 7.53
N LEU A 142 -4.57 8.58 8.02
CA LEU A 142 -5.99 8.89 8.20
C LEU A 142 -6.40 8.68 9.66
N ILE A 143 -7.26 9.58 10.14
CA ILE A 143 -8.11 9.32 11.30
C ILE A 143 -9.55 9.23 10.78
N LEU A 144 -10.21 8.09 10.96
CA LEU A 144 -11.58 7.88 10.50
C LEU A 144 -12.57 8.67 11.35
N PHE A 145 -13.63 9.16 10.71
CA PHE A 145 -14.75 9.82 11.38
C PHE A 145 -16.05 9.13 10.96
N GLU A 146 -16.81 8.69 11.94
CA GLU A 146 -18.12 8.10 11.72
C GLU A 146 -19.20 8.86 12.49
N SER A 147 -20.21 9.32 11.76
CA SER A 147 -21.31 10.10 12.30
C SER A 147 -22.56 9.24 12.47
N LYS A 148 -23.27 9.46 13.56
CA LYS A 148 -24.61 8.94 13.82
C LYS A 148 -25.48 10.00 14.46
N LEU A 149 -26.80 9.90 14.34
CA LEU A 149 -27.70 10.70 15.16
C LEU A 149 -27.71 10.25 16.63
N ARG A 150 -27.43 8.97 16.86
CA ARG A 150 -27.26 8.33 18.16
C ARG A 150 -26.30 7.15 18.04
N ILE A 151 -25.28 7.09 18.88
CA ILE A 151 -24.35 5.96 18.94
C ILE A 151 -25.10 4.71 19.45
N SER A 152 -24.83 3.58 18.83
CA SER A 152 -25.34 2.26 19.18
C SER A 152 -24.26 1.20 19.01
N ASP A 153 -24.46 0.00 19.57
CA ASP A 153 -23.57 -1.15 19.39
C ASP A 153 -23.36 -1.46 17.89
N ALA A 154 -24.41 -1.31 17.07
CA ALA A 154 -24.31 -1.50 15.63
C ALA A 154 -23.41 -0.46 14.96
N ALA A 155 -23.47 0.80 15.39
CA ALA A 155 -22.58 1.85 14.90
C ALA A 155 -21.13 1.60 15.35
N PHE A 156 -20.92 1.16 16.59
CA PHE A 156 -19.59 0.82 17.06
C PHE A 156 -19.01 -0.37 16.29
N GLY A 157 -19.77 -1.45 16.10
CA GLY A 157 -19.31 -2.58 15.30
C GLY A 157 -19.03 -2.25 13.84
N GLN A 158 -19.74 -1.26 13.27
CA GLN A 158 -19.42 -0.72 11.95
C GLN A 158 -18.03 -0.05 11.93
N VAL A 159 -17.68 0.71 12.97
CA VAL A 159 -16.34 1.31 13.09
C VAL A 159 -15.26 0.26 13.32
N VAL A 160 -15.54 -0.78 14.11
CA VAL A 160 -14.63 -1.93 14.25
C VAL A 160 -14.37 -2.56 12.89
N GLN A 161 -15.42 -2.76 12.07
CA GLN A 161 -15.27 -3.28 10.71
C GLN A 161 -14.41 -2.35 9.84
N TYR A 162 -14.52 -1.03 9.99
CA TYR A 162 -13.66 -0.09 9.26
C TYR A 162 -12.19 -0.24 9.65
N LEU A 163 -11.91 -0.24 10.95
CA LEU A 163 -10.55 -0.37 11.48
C LEU A 163 -9.88 -1.69 11.09
N GLN A 164 -10.63 -2.79 11.04
CA GLN A 164 -10.14 -4.09 10.56
C GLN A 164 -9.68 -4.09 9.10
N ASN A 165 -10.19 -3.16 8.28
CA ASN A 165 -9.88 -3.07 6.86
C ASN A 165 -8.99 -1.88 6.50
N LEU A 166 -8.80 -0.91 7.40
CA LEU A 166 -8.01 0.30 7.14
C LEU A 166 -6.50 -0.01 7.18
N CYS A 167 -5.98 -0.44 8.33
CA CYS A 167 -4.56 -0.78 8.51
C CYS A 167 -4.47 -2.15 9.20
N PRO A 168 -4.61 -3.27 8.46
CA PRO A 168 -4.69 -4.58 9.10
C PRO A 168 -3.39 -5.02 9.79
N GLU A 169 -2.25 -4.45 9.40
CA GLU A 169 -0.94 -4.81 9.91
C GLU A 169 -0.35 -3.77 10.88
N ASP A 170 -1.07 -2.68 11.14
CA ASP A 170 -0.56 -1.53 11.91
C ASP A 170 -1.67 -0.88 12.77
N SER A 171 -1.37 0.27 13.36
CA SER A 171 -2.30 1.10 14.10
C SER A 171 -3.30 1.80 13.17
N ALA A 172 -4.53 1.94 13.66
CA ALA A 172 -5.57 2.75 13.03
C ALA A 172 -6.42 3.46 14.09
N TYR A 173 -6.99 4.60 13.71
CA TYR A 173 -7.67 5.50 14.63
C TYR A 173 -9.02 5.90 14.07
N ALA A 174 -10.04 5.96 14.93
CA ALA A 174 -11.36 6.39 14.56
C ALA A 174 -12.01 7.26 15.65
N ILE A 175 -12.90 8.13 15.20
CA ILE A 175 -13.77 8.95 16.02
C ILE A 175 -15.21 8.62 15.63
N LEU A 176 -15.92 7.95 16.52
CA LEU A 176 -17.36 7.72 16.37
C LEU A 176 -18.10 8.78 17.17
N PHE A 177 -19.00 9.52 16.54
CA PHE A 177 -19.68 10.62 17.23
C PHE A 177 -21.17 10.71 16.90
N ASP A 178 -21.91 11.27 17.85
CA ASP A 178 -23.29 11.67 17.69
C ASP A 178 -23.54 13.06 18.27
N ARG A 179 -24.82 13.40 18.38
CA ARG A 179 -25.31 14.68 18.90
C ARG A 179 -24.87 14.98 20.33
N GLN A 180 -24.57 13.95 21.14
CA GLN A 180 -24.32 14.09 22.57
C GLN A 180 -22.86 13.79 22.95
N SER A 181 -22.19 12.95 22.17
CA SER A 181 -20.94 12.31 22.55
C SER A 181 -20.03 11.98 21.38
N PHE A 182 -18.77 11.70 21.71
CA PHE A 182 -17.79 11.14 20.81
C PHE A 182 -16.98 10.05 21.51
N TRP A 183 -16.56 9.06 20.74
CA TRP A 183 -15.77 7.92 21.17
C TRP A 183 -14.47 7.94 20.37
N LEU A 184 -13.35 8.01 21.07
CA LEU A 184 -12.01 8.00 20.51
C LEU A 184 -11.49 6.57 20.54
N ILE A 185 -11.27 5.98 19.38
CA ILE A 185 -11.05 4.54 19.21
C ILE A 185 -9.65 4.35 18.62
N LYS A 186 -8.84 3.51 19.27
CA LYS A 186 -7.55 3.05 18.76
C LYS A 186 -7.62 1.56 18.47
N SER A 187 -7.08 1.13 17.35
CA SER A 187 -6.82 -0.28 17.05
C SER A 187 -5.38 -0.49 16.64
N TYR A 188 -4.88 -1.70 16.84
CA TYR A 188 -3.61 -2.17 16.33
C TYR A 188 -3.79 -3.59 15.80
N LYS A 189 -3.26 -3.85 14.59
CA LYS A 189 -3.37 -5.15 13.91
C LYS A 189 -4.79 -5.73 13.93
N THR A 190 -5.76 -4.91 13.51
CA THR A 190 -7.21 -5.22 13.47
C THR A 190 -7.96 -5.35 14.81
N VAL A 191 -7.27 -5.23 15.95
CA VAL A 191 -7.87 -5.34 17.29
C VAL A 191 -8.05 -3.97 17.90
N VAL A 192 -9.23 -3.64 18.43
CA VAL A 192 -9.43 -2.38 19.16
C VAL A 192 -8.68 -2.46 20.49
N CYS A 193 -7.77 -1.53 20.75
CA CYS A 193 -6.95 -1.55 21.96
C CYS A 193 -7.47 -0.58 23.03
N SER A 194 -8.22 0.46 22.64
CA SER A 194 -8.73 1.47 23.58
C SER A 194 -9.93 2.20 23.01
N VAL A 195 -10.91 2.50 23.87
CA VAL A 195 -12.06 3.37 23.56
C VAL A 195 -12.28 4.38 24.68
N GLN A 196 -12.06 5.66 24.41
CA GLN A 196 -12.35 6.74 25.35
C GLN A 196 -13.65 7.44 24.95
N LYS A 197 -14.66 7.43 25.82
CA LYS A 197 -15.95 8.08 25.55
C LYS A 197 -16.01 9.42 26.28
N ALA A 198 -16.49 10.44 25.60
CA ALA A 198 -16.69 11.75 26.18
C ALA A 198 -17.92 12.43 25.56
N LYS A 199 -18.40 13.46 26.24
CA LYS A 199 -19.57 14.23 25.83
C LYS A 199 -19.09 15.61 25.41
N TRP A 200 -19.68 16.19 24.37
CA TRP A 200 -19.19 17.43 23.77
C TRP A 200 -19.01 18.57 24.77
N ILE A 201 -19.94 18.66 25.72
CA ILE A 201 -20.08 19.76 26.70
C ILE A 201 -19.35 19.54 28.02
N THR A 202 -18.78 18.35 28.24
CA THR A 202 -17.99 18.10 29.45
C THR A 202 -16.72 18.96 29.40
N LYS A 203 -16.39 19.60 30.53
CA LYS A 203 -15.15 20.36 30.67
C LYS A 203 -13.95 19.47 30.32
N GLY A 204 -13.09 19.95 29.43
CA GLY A 204 -11.89 19.22 28.97
C GLY A 204 -12.11 18.33 27.74
N SER A 205 -13.34 18.10 27.28
CA SER A 205 -13.61 17.27 26.09
C SER A 205 -12.96 17.80 24.82
N LYS A 206 -12.92 19.14 24.63
CA LYS A 206 -12.22 19.75 23.48
C LYS A 206 -10.73 19.42 23.50
N SER A 207 -10.08 19.56 24.66
CA SER A 207 -8.66 19.24 24.83
C SER A 207 -8.39 17.74 24.66
N LEU A 208 -9.28 16.88 25.17
CA LEU A 208 -9.20 15.43 24.96
C LEU A 208 -9.24 15.08 23.47
N PHE A 209 -10.19 15.66 22.74
CA PHE A 209 -10.35 15.47 21.30
C PHE A 209 -9.13 15.96 20.51
N GLN A 210 -8.66 17.17 20.80
CA GLN A 210 -7.46 17.76 20.19
C GLN A 210 -6.21 16.91 20.45
N ASN A 211 -6.01 16.46 21.69
CA ASN A 211 -4.89 15.60 22.07
C ASN A 211 -4.94 14.24 21.38
N PHE A 212 -6.12 13.69 21.14
CA PHE A 212 -6.25 12.46 20.38
C PHE A 212 -5.83 12.67 18.93
N ILE A 213 -6.27 13.75 18.29
CA ILE A 213 -5.86 14.04 16.91
C ILE A 213 -4.35 14.25 16.83
N SER A 214 -3.78 15.13 17.65
CA SER A 214 -2.36 15.46 17.58
C SER A 214 -1.46 14.26 17.84
N LYS A 215 -1.78 13.41 18.83
CA LYS A 215 -1.00 12.21 19.16
C LYS A 215 -1.07 11.10 18.12
N ASN A 216 -2.11 11.08 17.28
CA ASN A 216 -2.33 10.04 16.29
C ASN A 216 -2.24 10.61 14.86
N THR A 217 -1.70 11.83 14.70
CA THR A 217 -1.41 12.42 13.39
C THR A 217 -0.17 11.75 12.81
N SER A 218 -0.26 11.30 11.55
CA SER A 218 0.87 10.66 10.89
C SER A 218 2.06 11.62 10.72
N PRO A 219 3.31 11.19 10.96
CA PRO A 219 4.50 12.01 10.71
C PRO A 219 4.58 12.55 9.27
N TRP A 220 3.99 11.83 8.32
CA TRP A 220 3.93 12.25 6.91
C TRP A 220 3.27 13.61 6.70
N VAL A 221 2.37 14.03 7.60
CA VAL A 221 1.75 15.36 7.57
C VAL A 221 2.82 16.43 7.76
N ALA A 222 3.70 16.26 8.75
CA ALA A 222 4.82 17.16 9.00
C ALA A 222 5.84 17.10 7.85
N TYR A 223 6.15 15.89 7.35
CA TYR A 223 7.12 15.73 6.26
C TYR A 223 6.69 16.51 5.01
N LEU A 224 5.43 16.37 4.60
CA LEU A 224 4.90 17.06 3.42
C LEU A 224 4.79 18.56 3.65
N THR A 225 4.27 18.99 4.80
CA THR A 225 4.13 20.41 5.14
C THR A 225 5.48 21.12 5.13
N ASN A 226 6.48 20.54 5.81
CA ASN A 226 7.81 21.13 5.93
C ASN A 226 8.54 21.16 4.59
N ALA A 227 8.41 20.11 3.78
CA ALA A 227 8.99 20.08 2.44
C ALA A 227 8.37 21.16 1.52
N CYS A 228 7.05 21.34 1.58
CA CYS A 228 6.35 22.38 0.81
C CYS A 228 6.82 23.79 1.21
N ILE A 229 6.87 24.08 2.51
CA ILE A 229 7.36 25.37 3.04
C ILE A 229 8.80 25.63 2.58
N ALA A 230 9.69 24.67 2.76
CA ALA A 230 11.10 24.84 2.46
C ALA A 230 11.37 25.02 0.95
N LEU A 231 10.55 24.41 0.08
CA LEU A 231 10.63 24.56 -1.37
C LEU A 231 9.80 25.73 -1.92
N SER A 232 9.05 26.44 -1.08
CA SER A 232 8.09 27.48 -1.50
C SER A 232 7.09 26.97 -2.57
N VAL A 233 6.61 25.74 -2.39
CA VAL A 233 5.58 25.10 -3.22
C VAL A 233 4.36 24.79 -2.37
N ASP A 234 3.22 24.57 -3.00
CA ASP A 234 2.02 24.04 -2.35
C ASP A 234 1.56 22.74 -3.00
N VAL A 235 0.82 21.90 -2.30
CA VAL A 235 0.20 20.70 -2.89
C VAL A 235 -0.93 21.08 -3.82
N VAL A 236 -1.09 20.32 -4.91
CA VAL A 236 -2.29 20.41 -5.75
C VAL A 236 -3.43 19.69 -5.03
N GLU A 237 -4.15 20.42 -4.19
CA GLU A 237 -5.18 19.86 -3.31
C GLU A 237 -6.21 19.00 -4.06
N GLY A 238 -6.47 17.80 -3.55
CA GLY A 238 -7.41 16.84 -4.15
C GLY A 238 -6.89 16.03 -5.34
N ASP A 239 -5.70 16.31 -5.86
CA ASP A 239 -5.01 15.57 -6.94
C ASP A 239 -3.50 15.48 -6.70
N ALA A 240 -3.09 15.55 -5.43
CA ALA A 240 -1.69 15.67 -5.06
C ALA A 240 -0.96 14.33 -5.09
N PHE A 241 -1.54 13.24 -4.60
CA PHE A 241 -0.76 12.01 -4.45
C PHE A 241 -0.49 11.33 -5.81
N LEU A 242 0.79 11.12 -6.14
CA LEU A 242 1.24 10.51 -7.39
C LEU A 242 1.66 9.04 -7.22
N GLY A 243 1.99 8.62 -5.99
CA GLY A 243 2.32 7.23 -5.69
C GLY A 243 3.29 7.07 -4.52
N ARG A 244 3.40 5.84 -4.04
CA ARG A 244 4.31 5.44 -2.97
C ARG A 244 5.30 4.37 -3.44
N GLY A 245 6.57 4.57 -3.12
CA GLY A 245 7.60 3.53 -3.15
C GLY A 245 7.79 2.89 -1.79
N SER A 246 8.71 1.93 -1.70
CA SER A 246 9.00 1.23 -0.43
C SER A 246 9.45 2.18 0.70
N TYR A 247 10.08 3.32 0.36
CA TYR A 247 10.75 4.21 1.31
C TYR A 247 10.40 5.70 1.13
N GLY A 248 9.43 6.01 0.28
CA GLY A 248 9.12 7.38 -0.06
C GLY A 248 7.75 7.55 -0.70
N ARG A 249 7.28 8.80 -0.74
CA ARG A 249 5.99 9.18 -1.34
C ARG A 249 6.19 10.36 -2.28
N VAL A 250 5.40 10.37 -3.34
CA VAL A 250 5.48 11.39 -4.39
C VAL A 250 4.18 12.17 -4.42
N PHE A 251 4.30 13.49 -4.39
CA PHE A 251 3.19 14.43 -4.42
C PHE A 251 3.35 15.42 -5.57
N LYS A 252 2.26 15.73 -6.25
CA LYS A 252 2.13 16.82 -7.21
C LYS A 252 1.99 18.12 -6.43
N VAL A 253 2.88 19.06 -6.74
CA VAL A 253 2.95 20.37 -6.10
C VAL A 253 2.96 21.47 -7.16
N ILE A 254 2.58 22.67 -6.76
CA ILE A 254 2.52 23.88 -7.58
C ILE A 254 3.46 24.94 -7.00
N GLY A 255 4.29 25.53 -7.85
CA GLY A 255 5.15 26.66 -7.48
C GLY A 255 4.40 27.98 -7.43
N GLN A 256 5.06 29.03 -6.95
CA GLN A 256 4.52 30.40 -6.94
C GLN A 256 4.26 30.95 -8.36
N ASP A 257 4.93 30.38 -9.36
CA ASP A 257 4.79 30.67 -10.78
C ASP A 257 3.73 29.78 -11.46
N GLU A 258 2.90 29.09 -10.68
CA GLU A 258 1.87 28.15 -11.12
C GLU A 258 2.41 26.90 -11.87
N ASN A 259 3.73 26.71 -11.91
CA ASN A 259 4.32 25.53 -12.52
C ASN A 259 4.12 24.29 -11.66
N ILE A 260 3.88 23.15 -12.31
CA ILE A 260 3.60 21.88 -11.66
C ILE A 260 4.86 21.01 -11.57
N PHE A 261 5.11 20.46 -10.38
CA PHE A 261 6.27 19.63 -10.07
C PHE A 261 5.87 18.35 -9.33
N ALA A 262 6.76 17.36 -9.33
CA ALA A 262 6.68 16.18 -8.48
C ALA A 262 7.65 16.34 -7.30
N LEU A 263 7.12 16.27 -6.08
CA LEU A 263 7.84 16.29 -4.83
C LEU A 263 7.94 14.86 -4.27
N LYS A 264 9.12 14.24 -4.33
CA LYS A 264 9.38 12.94 -3.69
C LYS A 264 10.00 13.19 -2.31
N ILE A 265 9.35 12.67 -1.27
CA ILE A 265 9.83 12.69 0.11
C ILE A 265 10.29 11.30 0.48
N LEU A 266 11.51 11.19 1.00
CA LEU A 266 12.13 9.94 1.43
C LEU A 266 12.50 10.00 2.91
N THR A 267 12.34 8.88 3.60
CA THR A 267 12.72 8.72 5.02
C THR A 267 14.05 7.99 5.20
N ASP A 268 14.70 7.57 4.11
CA ASP A 268 16.02 6.93 4.13
C ASP A 268 17.04 7.79 3.37
N PHE A 269 18.10 8.20 4.07
CA PHE A 269 19.14 9.08 3.53
C PHE A 269 19.95 8.44 2.40
N GLN A 270 20.24 7.14 2.49
CA GLN A 270 21.07 6.45 1.49
C GLN A 270 20.31 6.33 0.18
N LEU A 271 19.03 5.99 0.25
CA LEU A 271 18.16 5.95 -0.92
C LEU A 271 17.98 7.33 -1.55
N PHE A 272 17.78 8.36 -0.72
CA PHE A 272 17.76 9.74 -1.17
C PHE A 272 19.05 10.10 -1.95
N ARG A 273 20.24 9.80 -1.41
CA ARG A 273 21.52 10.10 -2.07
C ARG A 273 21.68 9.34 -3.39
N ARG A 274 21.27 8.08 -3.44
CA ARG A 274 21.35 7.24 -4.64
C ARG A 274 20.45 7.79 -5.75
N GLU A 275 19.16 7.99 -5.45
CA GLU A 275 18.19 8.53 -6.39
C GLU A 275 18.62 9.91 -6.92
N ARG A 276 19.05 10.81 -6.03
CA ARG A 276 19.54 12.14 -6.44
C ARG A 276 20.73 12.04 -7.38
N LYS A 277 21.72 11.20 -7.05
CA LYS A 277 22.89 11.02 -7.91
C LYS A 277 22.49 10.47 -9.28
N ALA A 278 21.63 9.45 -9.29
CA ALA A 278 21.13 8.83 -10.51
C ALA A 278 20.39 9.83 -11.41
N LEU A 279 19.52 10.68 -10.85
CA LEU A 279 18.82 11.72 -11.61
C LEU A 279 19.78 12.74 -12.25
N ILE A 280 20.82 13.15 -11.53
CA ILE A 280 21.86 14.05 -12.05
C ILE A 280 22.65 13.38 -13.18
N GLU A 281 23.01 12.11 -13.00
CA GLU A 281 23.78 11.34 -13.97
C GLU A 281 22.97 11.08 -15.25
N ALA A 282 21.68 10.77 -15.12
CA ALA A 282 20.82 10.46 -16.26
C ALA A 282 20.23 11.68 -16.97
N GLU A 283 20.32 12.88 -16.39
CA GLU A 283 19.73 14.13 -16.93
C GLU A 283 20.12 14.37 -18.40
N HIS A 284 21.39 14.16 -18.75
CA HIS A 284 21.91 14.38 -20.11
C HIS A 284 21.34 13.43 -21.17
N THR A 285 20.68 12.34 -20.77
CA THR A 285 20.08 11.38 -21.70
C THR A 285 18.80 11.92 -22.33
N GLY A 286 18.09 12.82 -21.63
CA GLY A 286 16.75 13.23 -22.01
C GLY A 286 15.68 12.13 -21.91
N LEU A 287 15.99 10.99 -21.28
CA LEU A 287 15.09 9.83 -21.13
C LEU A 287 14.45 9.71 -19.76
N THR A 288 14.81 10.59 -18.83
CA THR A 288 14.35 10.59 -17.45
C THR A 288 13.72 11.92 -17.08
N ILE A 289 12.99 11.94 -15.96
CA ILE A 289 12.71 13.20 -15.26
C ILE A 289 14.02 13.83 -14.77
N ARG A 290 13.99 15.14 -14.52
CA ARG A 290 15.13 15.91 -14.00
C ARG A 290 14.80 16.56 -12.68
N LEU A 291 15.84 16.90 -11.93
CA LEU A 291 15.70 17.71 -10.72
C LEU A 291 15.47 19.18 -11.09
N VAL A 292 14.56 19.83 -10.37
CA VAL A 292 14.32 21.28 -10.51
C VAL A 292 15.49 22.06 -9.92
N SER A 293 16.00 21.62 -8.77
CA SER A 293 17.22 22.14 -8.16
C SER A 293 18.18 20.99 -7.86
N ARG A 294 19.48 21.26 -8.05
CA ARG A 294 20.53 20.35 -7.58
C ARG A 294 20.72 20.44 -6.08
N GLU A 295 20.27 21.52 -5.45
CA GLU A 295 20.22 21.64 -4.00
C GLU A 295 19.10 20.76 -3.46
N TYR A 296 19.34 20.17 -2.30
CA TYR A 296 18.36 19.36 -1.61
C TYR A 296 17.99 20.00 -0.30
N ILE A 297 16.79 19.69 0.17
CA ILE A 297 16.34 20.12 1.48
C ILE A 297 16.36 18.92 2.40
N GLU A 298 17.17 19.04 3.43
CA GLU A 298 17.05 18.27 4.65
C GLU A 298 15.94 18.93 5.48
N THR A 299 14.85 18.19 5.67
CA THR A 299 13.85 18.56 6.67
C THR A 299 14.23 17.87 7.98
N ILE A 300 13.61 18.29 9.10
CA ILE A 300 13.89 17.75 10.44
C ILE A 300 13.77 16.22 10.48
N GLU A 301 12.98 15.61 9.58
CA GLU A 301 12.58 14.20 9.68
C GLU A 301 12.60 13.45 8.31
N GLY A 302 13.18 14.04 7.27
CA GLY A 302 13.24 13.40 5.94
C GLY A 302 13.91 14.26 4.86
N TRP A 303 14.03 13.71 3.67
CA TRP A 303 14.69 14.37 2.52
C TRP A 303 13.72 14.53 1.36
N ALA A 304 13.79 15.68 0.69
CA ALA A 304 12.89 16.03 -0.40
C ALA A 304 13.63 16.22 -1.72
N LEU A 305 13.03 15.74 -2.82
CA LEU A 305 13.44 15.97 -4.20
C LEU A 305 12.30 16.63 -4.97
N LEU A 306 12.55 17.79 -5.56
CA LEU A 306 11.64 18.45 -6.48
C LEU A 306 12.03 18.12 -7.92
N MET A 307 11.09 17.57 -8.69
CA MET A 307 11.33 16.95 -9.98
C MET A 307 10.35 17.45 -11.05
N TYR A 308 10.79 17.41 -12.30
CA TYR A 308 10.01 17.81 -13.47
C TYR A 308 10.36 16.92 -14.68
N PRO A 309 9.42 16.67 -15.61
CA PRO A 309 7.99 17.00 -15.55
C PRO A 309 7.17 16.02 -14.71
N VAL A 310 5.93 16.41 -14.39
CA VAL A 310 4.90 15.48 -13.90
C VAL A 310 4.18 14.87 -15.08
N GLY A 311 4.09 13.54 -15.12
CA GLY A 311 3.40 12.79 -16.17
C GLY A 311 2.36 11.85 -15.61
N LYS A 312 1.61 11.21 -16.51
CA LYS A 312 0.65 10.15 -16.14
C LYS A 312 1.36 8.80 -16.17
N PRO A 313 1.05 7.85 -15.27
CA PRO A 313 1.57 6.49 -15.37
C PRO A 313 1.28 5.89 -16.75
N LEU A 314 2.28 5.23 -17.34
CA LEU A 314 2.08 4.52 -18.61
C LEU A 314 1.03 3.42 -18.41
N PRO A 315 -0.06 3.39 -19.20
CA PRO A 315 -0.99 2.27 -19.16
C PRO A 315 -0.26 1.00 -19.56
N ARG A 316 -0.81 -0.15 -19.19
CA ARG A 316 -0.23 -1.42 -19.61
C ARG A 316 -0.23 -1.47 -21.14
N PRO A 317 0.89 -1.88 -21.79
CA PRO A 317 0.90 -2.05 -23.23
C PRO A 317 -0.11 -3.15 -23.64
N GLU A 318 -0.97 -2.81 -24.57
CA GLU A 318 -2.01 -3.65 -25.16
C GLU A 318 -1.74 -3.97 -26.63
N THR A 319 -0.78 -3.28 -27.25
CA THR A 319 -0.41 -3.46 -28.65
C THR A 319 1.05 -3.89 -28.81
N ARG A 320 1.35 -4.45 -30.00
CA ARG A 320 2.72 -4.80 -30.40
C ARG A 320 3.62 -3.57 -30.40
N GLU A 321 3.10 -2.46 -30.92
CA GLU A 321 3.81 -1.20 -31.06
C GLU A 321 4.18 -0.61 -29.69
N GLU A 322 3.27 -0.64 -28.71
CA GLU A 322 3.55 -0.17 -27.34
C GLU A 322 4.62 -1.02 -26.65
N VAL A 323 4.59 -2.34 -26.80
CA VAL A 323 5.65 -3.23 -26.28
C VAL A 323 6.98 -2.87 -26.92
N ARG A 324 7.01 -2.69 -28.24
CA ARG A 324 8.23 -2.30 -28.95
C ARG A 324 8.75 -0.94 -28.51
N SER A 325 7.89 0.07 -28.37
CA SER A 325 8.27 1.40 -27.90
C SER A 325 8.89 1.38 -26.49
N LEU A 326 8.38 0.52 -25.60
CA LEU A 326 8.97 0.33 -24.27
C LEU A 326 10.38 -0.26 -24.31
N PHE A 327 10.60 -1.28 -25.13
CA PHE A 327 11.94 -1.84 -25.32
C PHE A 327 12.87 -0.84 -26.02
N GLN A 328 12.38 -0.07 -26.98
CA GLN A 328 13.15 1.01 -27.60
C GLN A 328 13.58 2.07 -26.59
N LEU A 329 12.69 2.47 -25.66
CA LEU A 329 13.02 3.40 -24.58
C LEU A 329 14.11 2.83 -23.67
N LEU A 330 14.07 1.52 -23.37
CA LEU A 330 15.11 0.84 -22.61
C LEU A 330 16.45 0.78 -23.38
N TRP A 331 16.40 0.47 -24.68
CA TRP A 331 17.57 0.48 -25.55
C TRP A 331 18.27 1.84 -25.57
N GLN A 332 17.51 2.92 -25.69
CA GLN A 332 18.06 4.28 -25.71
C GLN A 332 18.86 4.58 -24.44
N LEU A 333 18.43 4.09 -23.28
CA LEU A 333 19.17 4.21 -22.03
C LEU A 333 20.45 3.37 -22.04
N HIS A 334 20.35 2.10 -22.46
CA HIS A 334 21.49 1.19 -22.59
C HIS A 334 22.55 1.67 -23.59
N ALA A 335 22.14 2.37 -24.64
CA ALA A 335 23.01 3.00 -25.65
C ALA A 335 23.77 4.21 -25.09
N LYS A 336 23.29 4.82 -24.00
CA LYS A 336 23.97 5.86 -23.23
C LYS A 336 24.81 5.29 -22.08
N ASN A 337 25.10 3.99 -22.10
CA ASN A 337 25.88 3.28 -21.09
C ASN A 337 25.26 3.30 -19.68
N LEU A 338 23.93 3.42 -19.58
CA LEU A 338 23.19 3.36 -18.33
C LEU A 338 22.22 2.19 -18.31
N VAL A 339 22.03 1.58 -17.15
CA VAL A 339 20.93 0.66 -16.85
C VAL A 339 20.03 1.31 -15.81
N HIS A 340 18.73 1.04 -15.87
CA HIS A 340 17.76 1.54 -14.93
C HIS A 340 17.83 0.80 -13.59
N GLY A 341 18.07 -0.51 -13.61
CA GLY A 341 18.10 -1.37 -12.42
C GLY A 341 16.72 -1.83 -11.92
N ASP A 342 15.64 -1.17 -12.36
CA ASP A 342 14.25 -1.56 -12.12
C ASP A 342 13.28 -1.07 -13.23
N PRO A 343 13.51 -1.37 -14.52
CA PRO A 343 12.69 -0.86 -15.61
C PRO A 343 11.37 -1.63 -15.71
N ARG A 344 10.41 -1.28 -14.86
CA ARG A 344 9.05 -1.85 -14.87
C ARG A 344 8.10 -0.87 -15.56
N VAL A 345 7.00 -1.37 -16.12
CA VAL A 345 5.94 -0.53 -16.71
C VAL A 345 5.47 0.60 -15.77
N PRO A 346 5.27 0.36 -14.45
CA PRO A 346 4.91 1.43 -13.52
C PRO A 346 5.99 2.53 -13.33
N ASN A 347 7.24 2.26 -13.71
CA ASN A 347 8.35 3.20 -13.62
C ASN A 347 8.51 4.01 -14.92
N VAL A 348 7.47 4.06 -15.76
CA VAL A 348 7.39 4.92 -16.95
C VAL A 348 6.21 5.88 -16.79
N ILE A 349 6.46 7.15 -17.06
CA ILE A 349 5.43 8.17 -17.17
C ILE A 349 5.31 8.67 -18.61
N LEU A 350 4.09 9.01 -19.01
CA LEU A 350 3.78 9.73 -20.23
C LEU A 350 3.63 11.22 -19.95
N THR A 351 4.39 12.02 -20.69
CA THR A 351 4.22 13.46 -20.81
C THR A 351 3.53 13.77 -22.16
N GLU A 352 3.20 15.03 -22.41
CA GLU A 352 2.68 15.43 -23.73
C GLU A 352 3.69 15.19 -24.86
N GLU A 353 4.99 15.23 -24.54
CA GLU A 353 6.07 15.12 -25.52
C GLU A 353 6.54 13.67 -25.72
N LYS A 354 6.69 12.91 -24.63
CA LYS A 354 7.37 11.60 -24.64
C LYS A 354 7.16 10.78 -23.37
N ALA A 355 7.56 9.51 -23.46
CA ALA A 355 7.73 8.63 -22.31
C ALA A 355 9.06 8.90 -21.58
N LEU A 356 9.05 8.86 -20.25
CA LEU A 356 10.23 9.06 -19.39
C LEU A 356 10.31 7.99 -18.31
N TRP A 357 11.54 7.57 -17.98
CA TRP A 357 11.82 6.72 -16.82
C TRP A 357 11.81 7.52 -15.51
N ILE A 358 11.32 6.88 -14.45
CA ILE A 358 11.28 7.37 -13.07
C ILE A 358 11.78 6.28 -12.11
N ASP A 359 12.00 6.62 -10.83
CA ASP A 359 12.45 5.67 -9.80
C ASP A 359 13.83 5.06 -10.10
N LEU A 360 14.84 5.94 -10.18
CA LEU A 360 16.19 5.63 -10.66
C LEU A 360 17.16 5.27 -9.52
N ALA A 361 16.67 4.95 -8.31
CA ALA A 361 17.53 4.63 -7.17
C ALA A 361 18.56 3.51 -7.45
N GLU A 362 18.25 2.60 -8.38
CA GLU A 362 19.09 1.46 -8.78
C GLU A 362 19.86 1.69 -10.08
N LEU A 363 19.82 2.92 -10.63
CA LEU A 363 20.53 3.27 -11.85
C LEU A 363 22.06 3.19 -11.64
N CYS A 364 22.74 2.61 -12.62
CA CYS A 364 24.18 2.49 -12.63
C CYS A 364 24.74 2.32 -14.05
N GLU A 365 26.07 2.26 -14.15
CA GLU A 365 26.77 2.04 -15.41
C GLU A 365 26.42 0.67 -16.00
N ALA A 366 26.19 0.65 -17.32
CA ALA A 366 25.73 -0.54 -17.99
C ALA A 366 26.85 -1.58 -18.17
N CYS A 367 26.55 -2.83 -17.84
CA CYS A 367 27.33 -3.99 -18.26
C CYS A 367 26.39 -5.05 -18.87
N PRO A 368 26.89 -6.03 -19.64
CA PRO A 368 26.04 -7.02 -20.31
C PRO A 368 25.05 -7.73 -19.36
N ASN A 369 25.52 -8.13 -18.17
CA ASN A 369 24.69 -8.76 -17.14
C ASN A 369 23.53 -7.87 -16.69
N LEU A 370 23.79 -6.59 -16.46
CA LEU A 370 22.79 -5.64 -15.99
C LEU A 370 21.79 -5.28 -17.10
N LYS A 371 22.26 -5.10 -18.35
CA LYS A 371 21.39 -4.88 -19.51
C LYS A 371 20.41 -6.05 -19.71
N ARG A 372 20.90 -7.28 -19.58
CA ARG A 372 20.07 -8.49 -19.61
C ARG A 372 19.04 -8.50 -18.48
N ARG A 373 19.45 -8.14 -17.26
CA ARG A 373 18.58 -8.08 -16.08
C ARG A 373 17.46 -7.07 -16.27
N ASP A 374 17.78 -5.88 -16.77
CA ASP A 374 16.81 -4.83 -17.09
C ASP A 374 15.78 -5.32 -18.12
N ALA A 375 16.24 -5.93 -19.21
CA ALA A 375 15.36 -6.50 -20.23
C ALA A 375 14.45 -7.62 -19.65
N GLU A 376 14.96 -8.43 -18.73
CA GLU A 376 14.20 -9.46 -18.02
C GLU A 376 13.14 -8.84 -17.09
N MET A 377 13.48 -7.79 -16.34
CA MET A 377 12.56 -7.07 -15.45
C MET A 377 11.39 -6.46 -16.23
N LEU A 378 11.69 -5.79 -17.34
CA LEU A 378 10.68 -5.22 -18.23
C LEU A 378 9.79 -6.31 -18.83
N THR A 379 10.39 -7.40 -19.32
CA THR A 379 9.67 -8.59 -19.83
C THR A 379 8.67 -9.11 -18.81
N ARG A 380 9.12 -9.34 -17.56
CA ARG A 380 8.28 -9.84 -16.47
C ARG A 380 7.17 -8.86 -16.10
N SER A 381 7.49 -7.56 -16.08
CA SER A 381 6.52 -6.49 -15.81
C SER A 381 5.39 -6.48 -16.84
N ILE A 382 5.72 -6.48 -18.13
CA ILE A 382 4.75 -6.53 -19.23
C ILE A 382 3.87 -7.78 -19.12
N ARG A 383 4.45 -8.94 -18.80
CA ARG A 383 3.73 -10.21 -18.68
C ARG A 383 2.96 -10.42 -17.37
N ARG A 384 3.16 -9.56 -16.36
CA ARG A 384 2.69 -9.77 -14.97
C ARG A 384 3.14 -11.12 -14.41
N LEU A 385 4.40 -11.47 -14.67
CA LEU A 385 5.00 -12.70 -14.16
C LEU A 385 5.85 -12.41 -12.92
N PRO A 386 5.46 -12.90 -11.74
CA PRO A 386 6.32 -12.84 -10.56
C PRO A 386 7.65 -13.55 -10.80
N PHE A 387 8.72 -13.07 -10.15
CA PHE A 387 10.09 -13.61 -10.30
C PHE A 387 10.21 -15.11 -10.03
N ARG A 388 9.37 -15.66 -9.14
CA ARG A 388 9.36 -17.10 -8.82
C ARG A 388 8.94 -18.01 -9.97
N TYR A 389 8.34 -17.47 -11.03
CA TYR A 389 7.95 -18.25 -12.20
C TYR A 389 9.01 -18.15 -13.28
N SER A 390 9.32 -19.29 -13.89
CA SER A 390 10.26 -19.37 -15.00
C SER A 390 9.70 -18.69 -16.25
N LEU A 391 10.57 -18.03 -17.00
CA LEU A 391 10.25 -17.58 -18.36
C LEU A 391 10.25 -18.78 -19.32
N SER A 392 9.53 -18.67 -20.43
CA SER A 392 9.59 -19.67 -21.49
C SER A 392 10.97 -19.72 -22.12
N LEU A 393 11.35 -20.89 -22.64
CA LEU A 393 12.65 -21.09 -23.28
C LEU A 393 12.95 -20.06 -24.38
N ALA A 394 11.94 -19.71 -25.20
CA ALA A 394 12.06 -18.68 -26.24
C ALA A 394 12.44 -17.30 -25.67
N LEU A 395 11.89 -16.91 -24.51
CA LEU A 395 12.22 -15.64 -23.86
C LEU A 395 13.64 -15.67 -23.28
N VAL A 396 14.02 -16.80 -22.68
CA VAL A 396 15.39 -16.99 -22.14
C VAL A 396 16.41 -16.90 -23.28
N HIS A 397 16.20 -17.60 -24.39
CA HIS A 397 17.09 -17.56 -25.55
C HIS A 397 17.23 -16.14 -26.14
N SER A 398 16.12 -15.40 -26.22
CA SER A 398 16.13 -14.02 -26.72
C SER A 398 16.87 -13.06 -25.76
N LEU A 399 16.68 -13.22 -24.44
CA LEU A 399 17.45 -12.49 -23.43
C LEU A 399 18.95 -12.83 -23.48
N ASP A 400 19.30 -14.09 -23.68
CA ASP A 400 20.69 -14.53 -23.75
C ASP A 400 21.37 -14.04 -25.04
N SER A 401 20.61 -13.91 -26.14
CA SER A 401 21.10 -13.27 -27.37
C SER A 401 21.42 -11.78 -27.14
N TYR A 402 20.54 -11.07 -26.42
CA TYR A 402 20.78 -9.68 -26.04
C TYR A 402 21.96 -9.53 -25.06
N TYR A 403 22.16 -10.49 -24.15
CA TYR A 403 23.32 -10.54 -23.26
C TYR A 403 24.63 -10.71 -24.02
N GLN A 404 24.67 -11.62 -24.99
CA GLN A 404 25.86 -11.87 -25.80
C GLN A 404 26.22 -10.66 -26.68
N CYS A 405 25.21 -10.00 -27.25
CA CYS A 405 25.40 -8.82 -28.08
C CYS A 405 24.25 -7.84 -27.87
N ALA A 406 24.50 -6.78 -27.07
CA ALA A 406 23.48 -5.79 -26.76
C ALA A 406 23.32 -4.80 -27.92
N THR A 407 22.53 -5.17 -28.94
CA THR A 407 22.15 -4.29 -30.06
C THR A 407 20.65 -3.94 -30.03
N GLN A 408 20.25 -2.94 -30.81
CA GLN A 408 18.85 -2.58 -30.96
C GLN A 408 18.03 -3.73 -31.57
N GLU A 409 18.59 -4.43 -32.55
CA GLU A 409 17.93 -5.53 -33.26
C GLU A 409 17.60 -6.69 -32.32
N ASN A 410 18.53 -7.04 -31.42
CA ASN A 410 18.30 -8.10 -30.44
C ASN A 410 17.21 -7.71 -29.44
N LEU A 411 17.13 -6.43 -29.06
CA LEU A 411 16.10 -5.96 -28.15
C LEU A 411 14.72 -5.80 -28.82
N ASP A 412 14.69 -5.35 -30.08
CA ASP A 412 13.49 -5.37 -30.92
C ASP A 412 12.98 -6.81 -31.09
N HIS A 413 13.88 -7.78 -31.35
CA HIS A 413 13.52 -9.19 -31.42
C HIS A 413 12.93 -9.71 -30.10
N LEU A 414 13.51 -9.34 -28.95
CA LEU A 414 12.95 -9.68 -27.64
C LEU A 414 11.54 -9.09 -27.46
N ALA A 415 11.32 -7.84 -27.87
CA ALA A 415 10.01 -7.21 -27.82
C ALA A 415 8.95 -8.02 -28.58
N GLU A 416 9.31 -8.57 -29.75
CA GLU A 416 8.43 -9.43 -30.54
C GLU A 416 8.09 -10.73 -29.81
N VAL A 417 9.10 -11.42 -29.25
CA VAL A 417 8.88 -12.67 -28.50
C VAL A 417 8.01 -12.40 -27.26
N VAL A 418 8.18 -11.25 -26.60
CA VAL A 418 7.34 -10.84 -25.47
C VAL A 418 5.89 -10.65 -25.91
N TRP A 419 5.65 -9.95 -27.02
CA TRP A 419 4.33 -9.71 -27.56
C TRP A 419 3.59 -11.02 -27.92
N GLU A 420 4.25 -11.93 -28.64
CA GLU A 420 3.69 -13.25 -28.96
C GLU A 420 3.33 -14.05 -27.69
N SER A 421 4.13 -13.90 -26.64
CA SER A 421 3.89 -14.52 -25.35
C SER A 421 2.69 -13.93 -24.59
N VAL A 422 2.42 -12.64 -24.77
CA VAL A 422 1.23 -11.97 -24.22
C VAL A 422 -0.02 -12.47 -24.96
N LEU A 423 0.01 -12.53 -26.30
CA LEU A 423 -1.08 -13.08 -27.11
C LEU A 423 -1.42 -14.52 -26.74
N SER A 424 -0.39 -15.37 -26.61
CA SER A 424 -0.57 -16.78 -26.25
C SER A 424 -1.23 -16.95 -24.87
N ALA A 425 -0.84 -16.12 -23.90
CA ALA A 425 -1.46 -16.13 -22.58
C ALA A 425 -2.93 -15.67 -22.62
N ALA A 426 -3.25 -14.66 -23.43
CA ALA A 426 -4.61 -14.19 -23.63
C ALA A 426 -5.51 -15.25 -24.29
N ALA A 427 -5.01 -15.92 -25.33
CA ALA A 427 -5.73 -17.01 -26.01
C ALA A 427 -6.01 -18.20 -25.08
N ASN A 428 -5.04 -18.60 -24.26
CA ASN A 428 -5.22 -19.68 -23.28
C ASN A 428 -6.27 -19.35 -22.21
N LEU A 429 -6.33 -18.09 -21.76
CA LEU A 429 -7.39 -17.63 -20.84
C LEU A 429 -8.77 -17.64 -21.49
N GLN A 430 -8.89 -17.32 -22.78
CA GLN A 430 -10.15 -17.40 -23.51
C GLN A 430 -10.63 -18.85 -23.67
N LEU A 431 -9.74 -19.79 -24.01
CA LEU A 431 -10.06 -21.22 -24.12
C LEU A 431 -10.51 -21.84 -22.78
N LEU A 432 -9.88 -21.44 -21.67
CA LEU A 432 -10.27 -21.84 -20.31
C LEU A 432 -11.68 -21.32 -19.92
N ASN A 433 -12.07 -20.15 -20.42
CA ASN A 433 -13.39 -19.58 -20.17
C ASN A 433 -14.49 -20.21 -21.06
N VAL A 434 -14.16 -20.66 -22.27
CA VAL A 434 -15.10 -21.41 -23.15
C VAL A 434 -15.43 -22.79 -22.57
N ARG A 435 -14.45 -23.48 -21.97
CA ARG A 435 -14.67 -24.79 -21.31
C ARG A 435 -15.51 -24.74 -20.03
N LYS A 436 -15.76 -23.56 -19.45
CA LYS A 436 -16.57 -23.38 -18.23
C LYS A 436 -18.05 -23.07 -18.47
N ARG A 437 -18.55 -23.11 -19.70
CA ARG A 437 -20.00 -23.04 -19.98
C ARG A 437 -20.60 -24.45 -20.04
N PRO A 438 -21.33 -24.94 -19.01
CA PRO A 438 -22.08 -26.17 -19.15
C PRO A 438 -23.26 -25.94 -20.10
N SER A 439 -23.33 -26.76 -21.15
CA SER A 439 -24.50 -26.87 -22.02
C SER A 439 -25.69 -27.35 -21.19
N LYS A 440 -26.72 -26.50 -21.04
CA LYS A 440 -28.02 -26.93 -20.54
C LYS A 440 -28.66 -27.86 -21.57
N LYS A 441 -28.49 -29.17 -21.39
CA LYS A 441 -29.50 -30.15 -21.82
C LYS A 441 -30.12 -30.77 -20.58
N ARG A 442 -31.40 -30.44 -20.38
CA ARG A 442 -32.31 -31.07 -19.41
C ARG A 442 -32.34 -32.57 -19.67
N ASN A 443 -32.27 -33.37 -18.61
CA ASN A 443 -33.09 -34.57 -18.45
C ASN A 443 -33.27 -34.82 -16.95
N HIS A 444 -34.54 -34.91 -16.55
CA HIS A 444 -35.02 -35.37 -15.24
C HIS A 444 -34.64 -36.83 -15.02
N VAL A 445 -34.11 -37.20 -13.84
CA VAL A 445 -34.55 -38.34 -13.00
C VAL A 445 -34.09 -38.07 -11.55
N GLU A 446 -34.96 -38.35 -10.59
CA GLU A 446 -34.80 -38.23 -9.12
C GLU A 446 -34.02 -39.42 -8.48
N PRO A 447 -33.68 -39.36 -7.17
CA PRO A 447 -32.49 -40.01 -6.60
C PRO A 447 -32.76 -41.39 -6.00
N ASN A 448 -31.70 -42.21 -5.87
CA ASN A 448 -31.62 -43.24 -4.84
C ASN A 448 -30.15 -43.60 -4.52
N ASP A 449 -29.97 -44.00 -3.27
CA ASP A 449 -28.76 -44.37 -2.55
C ASP A 449 -27.83 -45.36 -3.29
N VAL A 450 -26.54 -45.37 -2.91
CA VAL A 450 -25.78 -46.56 -2.48
C VAL A 450 -24.33 -46.19 -2.10
N MET A 451 -23.91 -46.74 -0.95
CA MET A 451 -22.56 -46.80 -0.40
C MET A 451 -21.48 -47.21 -1.41
N TYR A 452 -20.24 -46.73 -1.23
CA TYR A 452 -19.08 -47.53 -1.64
C TYR A 452 -17.97 -47.60 -0.59
N VAL A 453 -17.52 -48.85 -0.49
CA VAL A 453 -16.53 -49.50 0.35
C VAL A 453 -15.11 -49.06 0.00
N SER A 454 -14.26 -49.11 1.01
CA SER A 454 -12.80 -49.00 0.96
C SER A 454 -12.15 -50.11 0.14
N GLU A 455 -11.16 -49.77 -0.70
CA GLU A 455 -10.10 -50.72 -1.05
C GLU A 455 -8.73 -50.06 -0.95
N ARG A 456 -7.86 -50.78 -0.25
CA ARG A 456 -6.48 -50.49 0.10
C ARG A 456 -5.65 -51.39 -0.82
N LEU A 457 -4.62 -50.86 -1.47
CA LEU A 457 -3.52 -51.66 -2.02
C LEU A 457 -2.20 -50.97 -1.66
N GLU A 458 -1.35 -51.76 -0.98
CA GLU A 458 -0.04 -51.41 -0.43
C GLU A 458 1.11 -51.78 -1.39
N SER A 459 2.29 -51.20 -1.07
CA SER A 459 3.66 -51.55 -1.48
C SER A 459 4.10 -51.00 -2.86
N SER A 460 5.33 -50.54 -3.09
CA SER A 460 6.60 -50.64 -2.37
C SER A 460 7.51 -49.50 -2.83
N ALA A 461 8.24 -48.83 -1.93
CA ALA A 461 9.32 -47.92 -2.30
C ALA A 461 10.62 -48.36 -1.62
N GLU A 462 11.54 -48.88 -2.43
CA GLU A 462 12.95 -49.07 -2.07
C GLU A 462 13.73 -47.77 -2.28
N ASP A 463 14.69 -47.56 -1.39
CA ASP A 463 15.69 -46.51 -1.35
C ASP A 463 16.50 -46.38 -2.65
N THR A 464 16.75 -45.14 -3.08
CA THR A 464 18.08 -44.74 -3.59
C THR A 464 18.26 -43.23 -3.41
N LYS A 465 19.32 -42.87 -2.69
CA LYS A 465 19.78 -41.50 -2.45
C LYS A 465 20.58 -41.01 -3.65
N GLU A 466 20.28 -39.81 -4.12
CA GLU A 466 21.29 -38.93 -4.73
C GLU A 466 21.00 -37.48 -4.32
N THR A 467 22.05 -36.81 -3.86
CA THR A 467 22.06 -35.48 -3.24
C THR A 467 22.43 -34.43 -4.28
N GLU A 468 21.57 -33.44 -4.51
CA GLU A 468 21.97 -32.17 -5.13
C GLU A 468 21.78 -31.01 -4.14
N GLU A 469 22.85 -30.26 -3.94
CA GLU A 469 22.97 -29.12 -3.05
C GLU A 469 22.47 -27.83 -3.74
N THR A 470 21.45 -27.18 -3.17
CA THR A 470 21.05 -25.81 -3.53
C THR A 470 21.49 -24.82 -2.44
N PRO A 471 22.29 -23.78 -2.74
CA PRO A 471 22.63 -22.74 -1.76
C PRO A 471 21.50 -21.72 -1.61
N ILE A 472 21.10 -21.47 -0.36
CA ILE A 472 20.16 -20.41 0.06
C ILE A 472 20.98 -19.18 0.46
N TRP A 473 20.76 -18.03 -0.19
CA TRP A 473 21.41 -16.77 0.16
C TRP A 473 20.51 -15.92 1.06
N TYR A 474 21.04 -15.53 2.22
CA TYR A 474 20.47 -14.54 3.13
C TYR A 474 21.18 -13.19 2.91
N ASN A 475 20.44 -12.13 2.60
CA ASN A 475 20.97 -10.77 2.54
C ASN A 475 20.64 -10.03 3.85
N GLY A 476 21.60 -10.00 4.77
CA GLY A 476 21.66 -9.06 5.88
C GLY A 476 22.75 -8.03 5.60
N ALA A 477 22.38 -6.75 5.58
CA ALA A 477 23.33 -5.65 5.47
C ALA A 477 24.04 -5.43 6.82
N CYS A 478 25.37 -5.49 6.83
CA CYS A 478 26.19 -4.84 7.87
C CYS A 478 27.51 -4.34 7.28
N SER A 479 27.85 -3.14 7.73
CA SER A 479 28.96 -2.26 7.40
C SER A 479 30.37 -2.85 7.56
N GLY A 480 31.29 -2.39 6.71
CA GLY A 480 32.69 -2.10 7.07
C GLY A 480 33.65 -3.28 7.30
N SER A 481 34.52 -3.51 6.31
CA SER A 481 35.94 -3.87 6.49
C SER A 481 36.30 -4.93 7.56
N ALA A 482 36.26 -6.22 7.20
CA ALA A 482 37.19 -7.23 7.75
C ALA A 482 37.23 -8.51 6.89
N VAL A 483 38.41 -9.12 6.87
CA VAL A 483 38.86 -10.30 6.11
C VAL A 483 37.90 -11.50 6.23
N ARG A 484 37.46 -12.05 5.09
CA ARG A 484 36.64 -13.27 5.01
C ARG A 484 37.43 -14.49 5.48
N HIS A 485 37.02 -15.10 6.59
CA HIS A 485 37.35 -16.49 6.93
C HIS A 485 36.11 -17.36 6.67
N LEU A 486 36.24 -18.39 5.84
CA LEU A 486 35.19 -19.40 5.63
C LEU A 486 35.09 -20.28 6.88
N TYR A 487 33.91 -20.35 7.50
CA TYR A 487 33.56 -21.43 8.42
C TYR A 487 32.48 -22.31 7.77
N ALA A 488 32.79 -23.59 7.59
CA ALA A 488 31.80 -24.59 7.17
C ALA A 488 31.03 -25.07 8.40
N VAL A 489 29.73 -24.75 8.48
CA VAL A 489 28.85 -25.28 9.53
C VAL A 489 28.19 -26.56 9.02
N LYS A 490 28.59 -27.71 9.57
CA LYS A 490 27.94 -29.00 9.32
C LYS A 490 26.61 -29.05 10.07
N LYS A 491 25.48 -29.28 9.39
CA LYS A 491 24.15 -29.44 10.02
C LYS A 491 24.22 -30.51 11.13
N VAL A 492 23.84 -30.14 12.35
CA VAL A 492 23.66 -31.06 13.47
C VAL A 492 22.23 -31.63 13.38
N LYS A 493 22.10 -32.95 13.31
CA LYS A 493 20.80 -33.63 13.51
C LYS A 493 20.50 -33.61 15.02
N LEU A 494 19.33 -33.11 15.38
CA LEU A 494 18.78 -33.30 16.73
C LEU A 494 18.09 -34.67 16.76
N ASP A 495 18.39 -35.43 17.81
CA ASP A 495 17.70 -36.67 18.15
C ASP A 495 16.33 -36.32 18.75
N PRO A 496 15.20 -36.85 18.23
CA PRO A 496 13.86 -36.51 18.71
C PRO A 496 13.57 -36.92 20.16
N ASP A 497 14.41 -37.72 20.84
CA ASP A 497 14.15 -38.20 22.21
C ASP A 497 15.00 -37.54 23.32
N ASP A 498 15.80 -36.49 23.03
CA ASP A 498 16.57 -35.79 24.07
C ASP A 498 15.73 -34.70 24.78
N ARG A 499 15.26 -35.01 25.99
CA ARG A 499 14.52 -34.08 26.87
C ARG A 499 15.40 -33.11 27.67
N THR A 500 16.68 -33.00 27.39
CA THR A 500 17.57 -32.06 28.08
C THR A 500 18.30 -31.14 27.10
N MET A 501 17.76 -29.94 26.85
CA MET A 501 18.42 -28.94 26.02
C MET A 501 19.76 -28.47 26.62
N LYS A 502 20.86 -29.15 26.29
CA LYS A 502 22.23 -28.64 26.47
C LYS A 502 23.00 -28.81 25.16
N LYS A 503 23.02 -27.77 24.33
CA LYS A 503 23.90 -27.72 23.14
C LYS A 503 25.36 -27.54 23.59
N LYS A 504 26.20 -28.53 23.35
CA LYS A 504 27.67 -28.36 23.30
C LYS A 504 28.06 -28.01 21.87
N ILE A 505 28.63 -26.83 21.66
CA ILE A 505 29.27 -26.46 20.39
C ILE A 505 30.76 -26.77 20.53
N TYR A 506 31.28 -27.66 19.70
CA TYR A 506 32.72 -27.80 19.49
C TYR A 506 33.11 -26.95 18.29
N VAL A 507 33.98 -25.97 18.53
CA VAL A 507 34.64 -25.17 17.47
C VAL A 507 36.01 -25.78 17.24
N LYS A 508 36.37 -26.02 15.99
CA LYS A 508 37.76 -26.27 15.57
C LYS A 508 38.12 -25.25 14.51
#